data_AF-A0A2R6KA95-F1
#
_entry.id   AF-A0A2R6KA95-F1
#
_cell.length_a   1.000
_cell.length_b   1.000
_cell.length_c   1.000
_cell.angle_alpha   90.00
_cell.angle_beta   90.00
_cell.angle_gamma   90.00
#
_symmetry.space_group_name_H-M   'P 1'
#
loop_
_entity.id
_entity.type
_entity.pdbx_description
1 polymer ?
#
loop_
_entity_poly.entity_id
_entity_poly.type
_entity_poly.pdbx_seq_one_letter_code
_entity_poly.pdbx_strand_id
1 'polypeptide(L)'
;MRRRALLRSLTVGAAGLAGCASSHSGGDRTSGETNHTTTQTTPETTTKPPDDDPQGRVSIVELETGPRTYAFRPTTWRTDDGGRVALQFDRTATADHPARLRGWFENGNDFENTFRAEWIPAVGRVHSRTPADHTHEARLHFAPTEHNDLAETVPEVVRDDGGYWRVSEVGPWTAETVRLDPGERIDLECVLVGEPGLPGRPTGTYEFRGDDRTVNVAVWDTNSPGPEEGSRFGGRSLPEFDGEKTVQWYHDADRTTTAFVRPSAERLELDGSVSFETVNHSRETLRCGHWNLYKLVDGQWFHVAPRVHTADCRGLFAGATKRWSLRAFNGEAVPCGDSRRSGGLTRGYLGDGEYAVVAGYGHPADESAALIELVGEPVSLAVSDSATIEREGDIVTVTTESYGDGERPSDATFTLTRTETADGRIIAEQVMGARRFGGGDDGVRNALAAMESDVDRVVVRSDERGFNSLREEGDSRRFRFRGQAYEITRVDGPE
;
A
#
# COMPACT_ATOMS: atom_id res chain seq x y z
N MET A 1 -0.62 -61.18 -8.48
CA MET A 1 -1.26 -61.28 -9.80
C MET A 1 -1.20 -59.93 -10.49
N ARG A 2 -0.49 -59.87 -11.63
CA ARG A 2 -0.43 -58.72 -12.53
C ARG A 2 -1.71 -58.66 -13.37
N ARG A 3 -2.19 -57.46 -13.72
CA ARG A 3 -2.30 -57.00 -15.12
C ARG A 3 -2.76 -55.54 -15.22
N ARG A 4 -1.98 -54.78 -16.00
CA ARG A 4 -2.21 -53.45 -16.57
C ARG A 4 -3.08 -53.54 -17.82
N ALA A 5 -3.79 -52.47 -18.17
CA ALA A 5 -3.85 -51.81 -19.51
C ALA A 5 -4.96 -50.72 -19.46
N LEU A 6 -4.73 -49.41 -19.71
CA LEU A 6 -4.40 -48.72 -20.98
C LEU A 6 -5.54 -48.85 -22.02
N LEU A 7 -6.02 -47.85 -22.77
CA LEU A 7 -5.85 -46.39 -22.92
C LEU A 7 -6.73 -46.00 -24.15
N ARG A 8 -6.98 -44.69 -24.37
CA ARG A 8 -7.37 -44.00 -25.64
C ARG A 8 -8.88 -43.94 -25.96
N SER A 9 -9.44 -42.90 -26.57
CA SER A 9 -9.06 -41.51 -26.96
C SER A 9 -10.20 -41.00 -27.86
N LEU A 10 -10.53 -39.71 -27.90
CA LEU A 10 -10.96 -39.04 -29.14
C LEU A 10 -10.67 -37.54 -29.06
N THR A 11 -9.88 -37.10 -30.03
CA THR A 11 -9.40 -35.76 -30.37
C THR A 11 -10.12 -35.24 -31.61
N VAL A 12 -10.50 -33.96 -31.61
CA VAL A 12 -10.59 -33.05 -32.78
C VAL A 12 -10.41 -31.64 -32.19
N GLY A 13 -9.53 -30.72 -32.60
CA GLY A 13 -8.68 -30.59 -33.77
C GLY A 13 -9.14 -29.44 -34.68
N ALA A 14 -8.68 -28.20 -34.44
CA ALA A 14 -8.51 -27.16 -35.46
C ALA A 14 -7.56 -26.06 -34.98
N ALA A 15 -6.55 -25.79 -35.79
CA ALA A 15 -5.47 -24.84 -35.59
C ALA A 15 -5.74 -23.49 -36.29
N GLY A 16 -5.05 -22.43 -35.84
CA GLY A 16 -4.93 -21.17 -36.55
C GLY A 16 -3.69 -20.41 -36.06
N LEU A 17 -2.72 -20.22 -36.95
CA LEU A 17 -1.40 -19.64 -36.76
C LEU A 17 -1.40 -18.11 -36.82
N ALA A 18 -0.42 -17.53 -36.11
CA ALA A 18 0.42 -16.36 -36.44
C ALA A 18 -0.17 -14.93 -36.44
N GLY A 19 0.63 -13.99 -35.92
CA GLY A 19 0.52 -12.57 -36.26
C GLY A 19 1.15 -11.58 -35.28
N CYS A 20 2.48 -11.60 -35.09
CA CYS A 20 3.22 -10.41 -34.67
C CYS A 20 3.19 -9.39 -35.82
N ALA A 21 2.83 -8.14 -35.53
CA ALA A 21 3.07 -7.02 -36.44
C ALA A 21 3.57 -5.81 -35.65
N SER A 22 4.89 -5.68 -35.63
CA SER A 22 5.62 -4.42 -35.53
C SER A 22 5.40 -3.60 -36.79
N SER A 23 5.01 -2.34 -36.66
CA SER A 23 5.10 -1.34 -37.74
C SER A 23 6.26 -0.40 -37.45
N HIS A 24 7.33 -0.61 -38.23
CA HIS A 24 8.40 0.35 -38.48
C HIS A 24 7.95 1.26 -39.64
N SER A 25 8.10 2.58 -39.48
CA SER A 25 8.29 3.51 -40.59
C SER A 25 9.30 4.55 -40.14
N GLY A 26 10.57 4.34 -40.48
CA GLY A 26 11.48 5.47 -40.76
C GLY A 26 10.99 6.15 -42.05
N GLY A 27 11.34 7.38 -42.36
CA GLY A 27 12.19 8.37 -41.74
C GLY A 27 12.41 9.43 -42.81
N ASP A 28 12.41 10.71 -42.46
CA ASP A 28 13.16 11.67 -43.26
C ASP A 28 13.65 12.83 -42.41
N ARG A 29 14.93 13.12 -42.54
CA ARG A 29 15.60 14.25 -41.93
C ARG A 29 15.44 15.42 -42.86
N THR A 30 14.95 16.54 -42.36
CA THR A 30 15.27 17.83 -42.98
C THR A 30 15.46 18.87 -41.89
N SER A 31 16.68 19.38 -41.81
CA SER A 31 17.07 20.54 -41.01
C SER A 31 16.27 21.77 -41.45
N GLY A 32 15.74 22.53 -40.50
CA GLY A 32 15.02 23.77 -40.75
C GLY A 32 14.87 24.59 -39.48
N GLU A 33 15.87 25.43 -39.22
CA GLU A 33 15.78 26.80 -38.68
C GLU A 33 14.52 27.16 -37.87
N THR A 34 14.66 27.27 -36.55
CA THR A 34 13.63 27.82 -35.67
C THR A 34 13.64 29.35 -35.77
N ASN A 35 12.82 29.91 -36.65
CA ASN A 35 12.44 31.33 -36.59
C ASN A 35 11.33 31.51 -35.55
N HIS A 36 11.62 32.32 -34.53
CA HIS A 36 10.64 32.85 -33.58
C HIS A 36 9.61 33.70 -34.32
N THR A 37 8.35 33.26 -34.30
CA THR A 37 7.20 34.12 -34.58
C THR A 37 6.20 34.00 -33.44
N THR A 38 6.12 35.05 -32.65
CA THR A 38 5.13 35.28 -31.60
C THR A 38 3.76 35.51 -32.25
N THR A 39 2.85 34.53 -32.12
CA THR A 39 1.43 34.75 -32.42
C THR A 39 0.67 34.78 -31.09
N GLN A 40 0.22 35.97 -30.73
CA GLN A 40 -0.77 36.19 -29.67
C GLN A 40 -2.07 35.47 -30.05
N THR A 41 -2.46 34.48 -29.24
CA THR A 41 -3.80 33.92 -29.25
C THR A 41 -4.50 34.31 -27.95
N THR A 42 -5.62 35.01 -28.11
CA THR A 42 -6.58 35.43 -27.10
C THR A 42 -6.98 34.28 -26.15
N PRO A 43 -7.19 34.51 -24.84
CA PRO A 43 -7.53 33.45 -23.91
C PRO A 43 -8.99 33.02 -24.09
N GLU A 44 -9.21 31.84 -24.66
CA GLU A 44 -10.47 31.12 -24.49
C GLU A 44 -10.55 30.60 -23.06
N THR A 45 -11.50 31.15 -22.31
CA THR A 45 -11.81 30.73 -20.94
C THR A 45 -12.59 29.42 -21.02
N THR A 46 -11.89 28.30 -21.14
CA THR A 46 -12.48 26.98 -20.96
C THR A 46 -12.58 26.72 -19.46
N THR A 47 -13.72 27.07 -18.87
CA THR A 47 -14.08 26.70 -17.51
C THR A 47 -14.23 25.18 -17.44
N LYS A 48 -13.13 24.50 -17.11
CA LYS A 48 -13.17 23.11 -16.65
C LYS A 48 -13.99 23.10 -15.35
N PRO A 49 -15.00 22.22 -15.20
CA PRO A 49 -15.69 22.11 -13.91
C PRO A 49 -14.66 21.68 -12.86
N PRO A 50 -14.68 22.27 -11.65
CA PRO A 50 -13.75 21.89 -10.60
C PRO A 50 -13.98 20.41 -10.23
N ASP A 51 -12.89 19.67 -10.07
CA ASP A 51 -12.90 18.40 -9.34
C ASP A 51 -13.17 18.74 -7.87
N ASP A 52 -14.46 18.81 -7.51
CA ASP A 52 -14.93 18.99 -6.14
C ASP A 52 -14.82 17.67 -5.38
N ASP A 53 -13.67 17.42 -4.76
CA ASP A 53 -13.62 16.65 -3.50
C ASP A 53 -13.66 17.67 -2.34
N PRO A 54 -14.84 17.96 -1.76
CA PRO A 54 -14.94 19.00 -0.75
C PRO A 54 -14.41 18.48 0.58
N GLN A 55 -13.31 19.07 1.04
CA GLN A 55 -12.80 19.01 2.42
C GLN A 55 -13.76 19.63 3.47
N GLY A 56 -15.07 19.56 3.27
CA GLY A 56 -16.08 20.21 4.11
C GLY A 56 -17.32 19.38 4.45
N ARG A 57 -17.41 18.13 3.97
CA ARG A 57 -18.52 17.24 4.35
C ARG A 57 -18.22 16.57 5.68
N VAL A 58 -19.17 16.61 6.60
CA VAL A 58 -19.05 15.92 7.89
C VAL A 58 -19.13 14.41 7.64
N SER A 59 -17.98 13.75 7.69
CA SER A 59 -17.85 12.31 7.52
C SER A 59 -17.79 11.56 8.85
N ILE A 60 -17.62 12.25 9.98
CA ILE A 60 -17.41 11.66 11.29
C ILE A 60 -18.35 12.27 12.34
N VAL A 61 -18.95 11.42 13.18
CA VAL A 61 -19.77 11.84 14.33
C VAL A 61 -19.48 10.96 15.54
N GLU A 62 -19.46 11.57 16.72
CA GLU A 62 -19.46 10.86 18.02
C GLU A 62 -20.90 10.81 18.54
N LEU A 63 -21.35 9.63 18.94
CA LEU A 63 -22.72 9.46 19.41
C LEU A 63 -22.87 9.96 20.85
N GLU A 64 -23.98 10.64 21.13
CA GLU A 64 -24.35 10.99 22.51
C GLU A 64 -25.05 9.83 23.23
N THR A 65 -25.51 8.83 22.46
CA THR A 65 -26.20 7.65 23.00
C THR A 65 -25.27 6.63 23.66
N GLY A 66 -23.96 6.71 23.42
CA GLY A 66 -22.95 5.80 23.96
C GLY A 66 -21.58 6.06 23.34
N PRO A 67 -20.51 5.39 23.81
CA PRO A 67 -19.13 5.70 23.44
C PRO A 67 -18.78 5.13 22.06
N ARG A 68 -19.43 5.61 21.00
CA ARG A 68 -19.18 5.17 19.63
C ARG A 68 -18.94 6.35 18.73
N THR A 69 -17.95 6.20 17.88
CA THR A 69 -17.68 7.14 16.79
C THR A 69 -17.96 6.44 15.47
N TYR A 70 -18.70 7.11 14.59
CA TYR A 70 -18.98 6.65 13.24
C TYR A 70 -18.20 7.49 12.24
N ALA A 71 -17.54 6.84 11.28
CA ALA A 71 -17.01 7.50 10.10
C ALA A 71 -17.56 6.89 8.82
N PHE A 72 -18.22 7.71 8.01
CA PHE A 72 -18.84 7.36 6.74
C PHE A 72 -17.94 7.75 5.57
N ARG A 73 -17.71 6.82 4.64
CA ARG A 73 -16.87 7.06 3.46
C ARG A 73 -17.18 6.16 2.27
N PRO A 74 -16.92 6.62 1.03
CA PRO A 74 -16.67 8.01 0.68
C PRO A 74 -17.95 8.87 0.86
N THR A 75 -17.79 10.19 1.03
CA THR A 75 -18.91 11.13 1.10
C THR A 75 -19.43 11.55 -0.27
N THR A 76 -18.67 11.28 -1.33
CA THR A 76 -19.05 11.54 -2.73
C THR A 76 -18.52 10.41 -3.60
N TRP A 77 -19.32 9.93 -4.55
CA TRP A 77 -18.86 8.96 -5.55
C TRP A 77 -19.69 9.05 -6.84
N ARG A 78 -19.22 8.35 -7.88
CA ARG A 78 -19.91 8.19 -9.15
C ARG A 78 -20.22 6.72 -9.38
N THR A 79 -21.38 6.45 -9.96
CA THR A 79 -21.73 5.14 -10.53
C THR A 79 -21.16 5.03 -11.94
N ASP A 80 -20.94 3.80 -12.41
CA ASP A 80 -20.41 3.54 -13.76
C ASP A 80 -21.31 4.07 -14.89
N ASP A 81 -22.61 4.24 -14.65
CA ASP A 81 -23.59 4.81 -15.58
C ASP A 81 -23.79 6.34 -15.44
N GLY A 82 -22.84 7.03 -14.80
CA GLY A 82 -22.77 8.50 -14.79
C GLY A 82 -23.57 9.19 -13.68
N GLY A 83 -24.19 8.43 -12.79
CA GLY A 83 -24.87 8.95 -11.60
C GLY A 83 -23.86 9.49 -10.57
N ARG A 84 -24.21 10.56 -9.87
CA ARG A 84 -23.38 11.19 -8.85
C ARG A 84 -24.11 11.18 -7.53
N VAL A 85 -23.47 10.68 -6.48
CA VAL A 85 -24.04 10.65 -5.13
C VAL A 85 -23.16 11.47 -4.21
N ALA A 86 -23.80 12.24 -3.33
CA ALA A 86 -23.14 12.84 -2.18
C ALA A 86 -23.97 12.62 -0.92
N LEU A 87 -23.33 12.19 0.16
CA LEU A 87 -23.93 12.02 1.49
C LEU A 87 -22.97 12.49 2.57
N GLN A 88 -23.50 13.07 3.63
CA GLN A 88 -22.74 13.50 4.81
C GLN A 88 -23.61 13.39 6.05
N PHE A 89 -22.99 13.25 7.22
CA PHE A 89 -23.71 13.42 8.47
C PHE A 89 -24.20 14.87 8.60
N ASP A 90 -25.45 15.06 8.99
CA ASP A 90 -25.97 16.39 9.33
C ASP A 90 -26.29 16.52 10.83
N ARG A 91 -26.43 15.40 11.54
CA ARG A 91 -26.54 15.33 13.00
C ARG A 91 -26.07 13.98 13.55
N THR A 92 -25.64 13.98 14.81
CA THR A 92 -25.31 12.76 15.56
C THR A 92 -26.54 12.08 16.17
N ALA A 93 -26.36 10.90 16.76
CA ALA A 93 -27.39 10.20 17.50
C ALA A 93 -27.51 10.72 18.94
N THR A 94 -28.74 10.96 19.37
CA THR A 94 -29.11 11.40 20.72
C THR A 94 -30.17 10.46 21.30
N ALA A 95 -30.65 10.76 22.50
CA ALA A 95 -31.77 10.03 23.09
C ALA A 95 -33.09 10.15 22.27
N ASP A 96 -33.22 11.21 21.46
CA ASP A 96 -34.46 11.55 20.76
C ASP A 96 -34.44 11.17 19.28
N HIS A 97 -33.26 11.05 18.67
CA HIS A 97 -33.14 10.66 17.27
C HIS A 97 -31.82 9.93 16.95
N PRO A 98 -31.80 9.09 15.90
CA PRO A 98 -30.57 8.48 15.38
C PRO A 98 -29.65 9.50 14.68
N ALA A 99 -28.41 9.08 14.43
CA ALA A 99 -27.49 9.79 13.55
C ALA A 99 -28.06 9.78 12.12
N ARG A 100 -27.99 10.92 11.45
CA ARG A 100 -28.62 11.12 10.14
C ARG A 100 -27.62 11.57 9.10
N LEU A 101 -27.78 11.03 7.91
CA LEU A 101 -27.09 11.47 6.71
C LEU A 101 -28.09 12.16 5.78
N ARG A 102 -27.61 13.24 5.15
CA ARG A 102 -28.32 13.98 4.11
C ARG A 102 -27.44 14.19 2.90
N GLY A 103 -28.07 14.32 1.74
CA GLY A 103 -27.40 14.68 0.51
C GLY A 103 -28.29 14.46 -0.68
N TRP A 104 -27.73 13.99 -1.78
CA TRP A 104 -28.43 13.95 -3.06
C TRP A 104 -27.90 12.87 -3.99
N PHE A 105 -28.75 12.50 -4.96
CA PHE A 105 -28.40 11.72 -6.13
C PHE A 105 -28.74 12.52 -7.39
N GLU A 106 -27.81 12.58 -8.34
CA GLU A 106 -27.93 13.39 -9.55
C GLU A 106 -27.55 12.59 -10.80
N ASN A 107 -28.30 12.78 -11.88
CA ASN A 107 -27.91 12.31 -13.20
C ASN A 107 -26.80 13.20 -13.77
N GLY A 108 -25.55 12.72 -13.73
CA GLY A 108 -24.40 13.44 -14.27
C GLY A 108 -24.23 13.33 -15.79
N ASN A 109 -25.13 12.65 -16.50
CA ASN A 109 -25.11 12.54 -17.96
C ASN A 109 -25.78 13.75 -18.63
N ASP A 110 -25.52 13.92 -19.91
CA ASP A 110 -26.21 14.88 -20.80
C ASP A 110 -27.49 14.31 -21.44
N PHE A 111 -27.85 13.08 -21.08
CA PHE A 111 -29.08 12.40 -21.49
C PHE A 111 -29.84 11.86 -20.28
N GLU A 112 -31.16 11.71 -20.45
CA GLU A 112 -32.04 11.09 -19.46
C GLU A 112 -31.65 9.62 -19.26
N ASN A 113 -31.49 9.19 -18.01
CA ASN A 113 -31.05 7.83 -17.70
C ASN A 113 -31.95 7.18 -16.65
N THR A 114 -32.06 5.85 -16.72
CA THR A 114 -32.72 5.03 -15.68
C THR A 114 -31.65 4.30 -14.88
N PHE A 115 -31.49 4.70 -13.63
CA PHE A 115 -30.51 4.16 -12.71
C PHE A 115 -31.09 2.99 -11.93
N ARG A 116 -30.28 1.96 -11.68
CA ARG A 116 -30.63 0.84 -10.79
C ARG A 116 -30.30 1.20 -9.34
N ALA A 117 -31.15 2.02 -8.72
CA ALA A 117 -30.96 2.55 -7.37
C ALA A 117 -30.70 1.45 -6.31
N GLU A 118 -31.35 0.28 -6.44
CA GLU A 118 -31.16 -0.88 -5.57
C GLU A 118 -29.71 -1.41 -5.49
N TRP A 119 -28.83 -1.06 -6.45
CA TRP A 119 -27.41 -1.45 -6.48
C TRP A 119 -26.46 -0.35 -6.05
N ILE A 120 -26.98 0.86 -5.79
CA ILE A 120 -26.16 1.99 -5.35
C ILE A 120 -25.97 1.91 -3.82
N PRO A 121 -24.72 1.78 -3.31
CA PRO A 121 -24.42 1.75 -1.87
C PRO A 121 -25.03 2.91 -1.11
N ALA A 122 -25.60 2.66 0.08
CA ALA A 122 -26.24 3.67 0.94
C ALA A 122 -27.46 4.40 0.36
N VAL A 123 -27.83 4.12 -0.89
CA VAL A 123 -29.03 4.65 -1.56
C VAL A 123 -30.09 3.57 -1.63
N GLY A 124 -29.86 2.49 -2.40
CA GLY A 124 -30.74 1.32 -2.42
C GLY A 124 -30.08 0.04 -1.88
N ARG A 125 -28.75 -0.07 -1.91
CA ARG A 125 -28.00 -1.04 -1.09
C ARG A 125 -27.84 -0.50 0.33
N VAL A 126 -28.94 -0.57 1.08
CA VAL A 126 -29.07 0.04 2.41
C VAL A 126 -28.68 -0.88 3.57
N HIS A 127 -28.29 -2.14 3.32
CA HIS A 127 -27.86 -3.08 4.37
C HIS A 127 -26.37 -3.41 4.23
N SER A 128 -25.64 -3.33 5.34
CA SER A 128 -24.22 -3.67 5.36
C SER A 128 -24.00 -5.18 5.39
N ARG A 129 -22.77 -5.59 5.08
CA ARG A 129 -22.24 -6.88 5.52
C ARG A 129 -21.91 -6.83 7.01
N THR A 130 -21.89 -7.99 7.64
CA THR A 130 -21.29 -8.17 8.96
C THR A 130 -19.78 -7.91 8.88
N PRO A 131 -19.18 -7.16 9.82
CA PRO A 131 -17.74 -6.96 9.88
C PRO A 131 -16.99 -8.31 9.96
N ALA A 132 -15.85 -8.41 9.27
CA ALA A 132 -15.14 -9.69 9.06
C ALA A 132 -14.76 -10.43 10.35
N ASP A 133 -14.47 -9.71 11.43
CA ASP A 133 -14.01 -10.29 12.70
C ASP A 133 -15.16 -10.72 13.63
N HIS A 134 -16.41 -10.62 13.16
CA HIS A 134 -17.60 -10.95 13.94
C HIS A 134 -18.21 -12.28 13.50
N THR A 135 -18.41 -13.18 14.47
CA THR A 135 -19.01 -14.51 14.25
C THR A 135 -20.53 -14.52 14.31
N HIS A 136 -21.15 -13.39 14.66
CA HIS A 136 -22.60 -13.22 14.78
C HIS A 136 -23.06 -12.09 13.88
N GLU A 137 -24.33 -12.13 13.47
CA GLU A 137 -24.91 -11.10 12.61
C GLU A 137 -24.93 -9.74 13.29
N ALA A 138 -24.19 -8.80 12.70
CA ALA A 138 -24.10 -7.43 13.15
C ALA A 138 -24.08 -6.55 11.91
N ARG A 139 -25.25 -6.01 11.53
CA ARG A 139 -25.38 -5.15 10.36
C ARG A 139 -25.81 -3.74 10.74
N LEU A 140 -25.41 -2.80 9.90
CA LEU A 140 -25.91 -1.44 9.89
C LEU A 140 -26.84 -1.24 8.70
N HIS A 141 -27.77 -0.31 8.88
CA HIS A 141 -28.73 0.07 7.86
C HIS A 141 -28.81 1.57 7.66
N PHE A 142 -28.94 1.97 6.40
CA PHE A 142 -29.40 3.30 6.02
C PHE A 142 -30.92 3.26 5.86
N ALA A 143 -31.65 3.49 6.95
CA ALA A 143 -33.10 3.56 6.93
C ALA A 143 -33.55 4.90 6.34
N PRO A 144 -34.30 4.94 5.22
CA PRO A 144 -34.74 6.19 4.64
C PRO A 144 -35.74 6.89 5.57
N THR A 145 -35.84 8.21 5.44
CA THR A 145 -36.84 9.03 6.14
C THR A 145 -37.94 9.47 5.16
N GLU A 146 -38.95 10.18 5.66
CA GLU A 146 -39.98 10.81 4.83
C GLU A 146 -39.45 11.87 3.86
N HIS A 147 -38.22 12.35 4.06
CA HIS A 147 -37.55 13.34 3.19
C HIS A 147 -36.59 12.71 2.19
N ASN A 148 -36.72 11.41 1.93
CA ASN A 148 -35.94 10.73 0.92
C ASN A 148 -36.81 10.47 -0.31
N ASP A 149 -36.45 11.08 -1.43
CA ASP A 149 -37.25 11.00 -2.67
C ASP A 149 -37.33 9.59 -3.26
N LEU A 150 -36.44 8.68 -2.83
CA LEU A 150 -36.47 7.27 -3.22
C LEU A 150 -37.20 6.36 -2.22
N ALA A 151 -37.72 6.89 -1.10
CA ALA A 151 -38.41 6.06 -0.11
C ALA A 151 -39.76 5.55 -0.63
N GLU A 152 -39.90 4.24 -0.72
CA GLU A 152 -41.19 3.57 -0.92
C GLU A 152 -41.84 3.21 0.43
N THR A 153 -41.03 2.96 1.45
CA THR A 153 -41.46 2.67 2.82
C THR A 153 -40.48 3.28 3.80
N VAL A 154 -41.00 4.02 4.79
CA VAL A 154 -40.20 4.55 5.89
C VAL A 154 -40.27 3.57 7.06
N PRO A 155 -39.19 2.85 7.41
CA PRO A 155 -39.24 1.89 8.50
C PRO A 155 -39.33 2.59 9.86
N GLU A 156 -39.98 1.93 10.81
CA GLU A 156 -39.95 2.35 12.20
C GLU A 156 -38.54 2.13 12.78
N VAL A 157 -38.06 3.13 13.52
CA VAL A 157 -36.76 3.12 14.18
C VAL A 157 -36.99 3.28 15.69
N VAL A 158 -36.46 2.34 16.46
CA VAL A 158 -36.62 2.26 17.91
C VAL A 158 -35.27 2.28 18.60
N ARG A 159 -35.24 2.81 19.83
CA ARG A 159 -34.06 2.82 20.69
C ARG A 159 -34.08 1.58 21.58
N ASP A 160 -32.95 0.87 21.65
CA ASP A 160 -32.79 -0.30 22.52
C ASP A 160 -32.42 0.08 23.97
N ASP A 161 -32.39 -0.90 24.85
CA ASP A 161 -32.03 -0.74 26.26
C ASP A 161 -30.56 -0.30 26.46
N GLY A 162 -29.70 -0.55 25.47
CA GLY A 162 -28.32 -0.06 25.42
C GLY A 162 -28.20 1.38 24.93
N GLY A 163 -29.32 2.02 24.60
CA GLY A 163 -29.40 3.39 24.13
C GLY A 163 -29.16 3.56 22.63
N TYR A 164 -28.94 2.49 21.86
CA TYR A 164 -28.66 2.56 20.43
C TYR A 164 -29.92 2.41 19.58
N TRP A 165 -29.92 3.06 18.41
CA TRP A 165 -31.05 3.01 17.48
C TRP A 165 -30.96 1.81 16.53
N ARG A 166 -32.09 1.17 16.29
CA ARG A 166 -32.27 0.04 15.38
C ARG A 166 -33.59 0.14 14.63
N VAL A 167 -33.70 -0.50 13.48
CA VAL A 167 -35.01 -0.70 12.86
C VAL A 167 -35.83 -1.76 13.61
N SER A 168 -37.15 -1.63 13.56
CA SER A 168 -38.06 -2.66 14.06
C SER A 168 -38.09 -3.89 13.14
N GLU A 169 -38.06 -3.66 11.83
CA GLU A 169 -38.13 -4.67 10.78
C GLU A 169 -37.26 -4.27 9.58
N VAL A 170 -36.67 -5.26 8.92
CA VAL A 170 -35.88 -5.08 7.69
C VAL A 170 -36.70 -5.44 6.47
N GLY A 171 -36.71 -4.57 5.47
CA GLY A 171 -37.39 -4.79 4.21
C GLY A 171 -36.83 -3.91 3.09
N PRO A 172 -37.35 -4.06 1.86
CA PRO A 172 -37.09 -3.07 0.81
C PRO A 172 -37.75 -1.76 1.24
N TRP A 173 -36.95 -0.70 1.34
CA TRP A 173 -37.45 0.62 1.77
C TRP A 173 -37.39 1.66 0.66
N THR A 174 -36.63 1.39 -0.39
CA THR A 174 -36.30 2.33 -1.45
C THR A 174 -36.59 1.75 -2.81
N ALA A 175 -36.96 2.60 -3.77
CA ALA A 175 -37.24 2.19 -5.14
C ALA A 175 -36.08 1.42 -5.78
N GLU A 176 -36.41 0.40 -6.57
CA GLU A 176 -35.40 -0.41 -7.26
C GLU A 176 -34.70 0.38 -8.37
N THR A 177 -35.45 1.26 -9.05
CA THR A 177 -34.96 2.08 -10.15
C THR A 177 -35.49 3.51 -10.04
N VAL A 178 -34.75 4.46 -10.62
CA VAL A 178 -35.18 5.85 -10.75
C VAL A 178 -34.77 6.40 -12.11
N ARG A 179 -35.69 7.09 -12.77
CA ARG A 179 -35.45 7.73 -14.05
C ARG A 179 -35.30 9.23 -13.84
N LEU A 180 -34.20 9.79 -14.33
CA LEU A 180 -33.83 11.18 -14.10
C LEU A 180 -33.45 11.86 -15.42
N ASP A 181 -33.93 13.07 -15.63
CA ASP A 181 -33.52 13.98 -16.70
C ASP A 181 -32.03 14.37 -16.57
N PRO A 182 -31.38 14.89 -17.63
CA PRO A 182 -29.99 15.35 -17.56
C PRO A 182 -29.80 16.41 -16.47
N GLY A 183 -28.88 16.17 -15.52
CA GLY A 183 -28.63 17.08 -14.39
C GLY A 183 -29.75 17.13 -13.35
N GLU A 184 -30.82 16.34 -13.49
CA GLU A 184 -31.86 16.23 -12.47
C GLU A 184 -31.26 15.63 -11.20
N ARG A 185 -31.66 16.21 -10.07
CA ARG A 185 -31.20 15.85 -8.73
C ARG A 185 -32.39 15.56 -7.84
N ILE A 186 -32.29 14.50 -7.06
CA ILE A 186 -33.22 14.13 -6.00
C ILE A 186 -32.54 14.16 -4.64
N ASP A 187 -33.32 14.44 -3.60
CA ASP A 187 -32.84 14.55 -2.23
C ASP A 187 -32.82 13.18 -1.55
N LEU A 188 -31.73 12.93 -0.82
CA LEU A 188 -31.53 11.73 -0.02
C LEU A 188 -31.44 12.08 1.45
N GLU A 189 -32.25 11.42 2.27
CA GLU A 189 -32.16 11.49 3.73
C GLU A 189 -32.32 10.10 4.34
N CYS A 190 -31.35 9.68 5.14
CA CYS A 190 -31.41 8.39 5.83
C CYS A 190 -30.80 8.48 7.22
N VAL A 191 -31.22 7.57 8.09
CA VAL A 191 -30.68 7.42 9.44
C VAL A 191 -29.87 6.13 9.53
N LEU A 192 -28.75 6.19 10.24
CA LEU A 192 -27.83 5.06 10.39
C LEU A 192 -28.14 4.29 11.68
N VAL A 193 -28.61 3.06 11.53
CA VAL A 193 -29.19 2.28 12.63
C VAL A 193 -28.76 0.81 12.56
N GLY A 194 -28.99 0.05 13.65
CA GLY A 194 -28.69 -1.38 13.72
C GLY A 194 -29.82 -2.28 13.21
N GLU A 195 -29.45 -3.53 12.92
CA GLU A 195 -30.36 -4.64 12.64
C GLU A 195 -31.27 -4.95 13.86
N PRO A 196 -32.49 -5.47 13.67
CA PRO A 196 -33.35 -5.90 14.77
C PRO A 196 -32.64 -6.93 15.67
N GLY A 197 -32.73 -6.73 16.99
CA GLY A 197 -32.14 -7.64 17.97
C GLY A 197 -30.61 -7.57 18.11
N LEU A 198 -29.93 -6.67 17.40
CA LEU A 198 -28.50 -6.42 17.58
C LEU A 198 -28.23 -5.88 19.00
N PRO A 199 -27.47 -6.59 19.86
CA PRO A 199 -27.12 -6.06 21.17
C PRO A 199 -26.07 -4.94 21.04
N GLY A 200 -26.42 -3.74 21.50
CA GLY A 200 -25.52 -2.59 21.57
C GLY A 200 -25.02 -2.13 20.19
N ARG A 201 -23.73 -1.78 20.10
CA ARG A 201 -23.09 -1.36 18.86
C ARG A 201 -21.67 -1.93 18.73
N PRO A 202 -21.50 -3.04 18.00
CA PRO A 202 -20.17 -3.59 17.77
C PRO A 202 -19.28 -2.62 16.98
N THR A 203 -17.97 -2.71 17.22
CA THR A 203 -16.95 -1.94 16.49
C THR A 203 -16.54 -2.69 15.23
N GLY A 204 -16.00 -1.99 14.24
CA GLY A 204 -15.51 -2.58 13.00
C GLY A 204 -15.87 -1.76 11.77
N THR A 205 -15.57 -2.31 10.59
CA THR A 205 -15.95 -1.71 9.31
C THR A 205 -17.14 -2.44 8.72
N TYR A 206 -18.23 -1.69 8.53
CA TYR A 206 -19.47 -2.15 7.92
C TYR A 206 -19.48 -1.76 6.45
N GLU A 207 -19.45 -2.76 5.57
CA GLU A 207 -19.36 -2.55 4.12
C GLU A 207 -20.73 -2.64 3.45
N PHE A 208 -21.07 -1.62 2.66
CA PHE A 208 -22.24 -1.56 1.80
C PHE A 208 -21.76 -1.71 0.36
N ARG A 209 -21.92 -2.90 -0.22
CA ARG A 209 -21.38 -3.23 -1.55
C ARG A 209 -22.45 -3.06 -2.62
N GLY A 210 -22.14 -2.24 -3.61
CA GLY A 210 -22.87 -2.12 -4.87
C GLY A 210 -22.22 -2.94 -5.97
N ASP A 211 -22.64 -2.68 -7.21
CA ASP A 211 -22.11 -3.39 -8.39
C ASP A 211 -20.63 -3.04 -8.66
N ASP A 212 -20.28 -1.76 -8.51
CA ASP A 212 -18.99 -1.18 -8.89
C ASP A 212 -18.26 -0.48 -7.72
N ARG A 213 -19.00 -0.12 -6.67
CA ARG A 213 -18.50 0.66 -5.52
C ARG A 213 -18.82 0.03 -4.18
N THR A 214 -18.06 0.45 -3.17
CA THR A 214 -18.32 0.10 -1.78
C THR A 214 -18.26 1.36 -0.94
N VAL A 215 -19.30 1.56 -0.14
CA VAL A 215 -19.34 2.57 0.92
C VAL A 215 -19.13 1.85 2.26
N ASN A 216 -18.44 2.52 3.18
CA ASN A 216 -18.04 1.96 4.46
C ASN A 216 -18.49 2.87 5.59
N VAL A 217 -18.95 2.25 6.67
CA VAL A 217 -19.07 2.90 7.97
C VAL A 217 -18.09 2.23 8.92
N ALA A 218 -17.08 2.96 9.39
CA ALA A 218 -16.22 2.51 10.46
C ALA A 218 -16.81 2.92 11.80
N VAL A 219 -16.80 1.99 12.75
CA VAL A 219 -17.29 2.17 14.11
C VAL A 219 -16.19 1.80 15.10
N TRP A 220 -15.84 2.70 16.00
CA TRP A 220 -14.89 2.41 17.08
C TRP A 220 -15.37 2.98 18.41
N ASP A 221 -14.74 2.55 19.50
CA ASP A 221 -15.01 3.10 20.82
C ASP A 221 -14.40 4.50 20.94
N THR A 222 -15.24 5.51 21.21
CA THR A 222 -14.80 6.91 21.31
C THR A 222 -13.77 7.12 22.41
N ASN A 223 -13.91 6.40 23.52
CA ASN A 223 -13.05 6.54 24.70
C ASN A 223 -11.85 5.58 24.66
N SER A 224 -11.84 4.63 23.73
CA SER A 224 -10.77 3.66 23.58
C SER A 224 -10.50 3.33 22.10
N PRO A 225 -10.06 4.31 21.28
CA PRO A 225 -9.83 4.11 19.84
C PRO A 225 -8.61 3.23 19.51
N GLY A 226 -7.70 3.00 20.47
CA GLY A 226 -6.45 2.31 20.24
C GLY A 226 -6.51 0.78 20.33
N PRO A 227 -5.35 0.11 20.24
CA PRO A 227 -5.28 -1.34 20.42
C PRO A 227 -5.69 -1.77 21.84
N GLU A 228 -6.37 -2.90 21.93
CA GLU A 228 -6.72 -3.54 23.22
C GLU A 228 -5.59 -4.42 23.76
N GLU A 229 -4.79 -5.00 22.86
CA GLU A 229 -3.69 -5.90 23.15
C GLU A 229 -2.37 -5.14 23.24
N GLY A 230 -1.55 -5.47 24.23
CA GLY A 230 -0.19 -4.95 24.34
C GLY A 230 0.78 -5.64 23.39
N SER A 231 1.83 -4.93 23.00
CA SER A 231 2.94 -5.48 22.21
C SER A 231 3.90 -6.32 23.04
N ARG A 232 4.48 -7.37 22.46
CA ARG A 232 5.63 -8.11 23.03
C ARG A 232 6.86 -7.24 23.25
N PHE A 233 6.94 -6.12 22.53
CA PHE A 233 8.05 -5.17 22.60
C PHE A 233 7.77 -4.01 23.57
N GLY A 234 6.67 -4.05 24.33
CA GLY A 234 6.29 -2.99 25.25
C GLY A 234 7.40 -2.64 26.25
N GLY A 235 7.61 -1.34 26.48
CA GLY A 235 8.61 -0.81 27.41
C GLY A 235 10.05 -0.81 26.90
N ARG A 236 10.28 -1.10 25.61
CA ARG A 236 11.61 -0.98 25.00
C ARG A 236 11.89 0.45 24.56
N SER A 237 13.15 0.85 24.72
CA SER A 237 13.70 2.06 24.10
C SER A 237 14.39 1.69 22.80
N LEU A 238 14.05 2.39 21.73
CA LEU A 238 14.67 2.21 20.41
C LEU A 238 15.50 3.43 20.02
N PRO A 239 16.55 3.26 19.19
CA PRO A 239 17.22 4.40 18.60
C PRO A 239 16.29 5.13 17.64
N GLU A 240 16.52 6.43 17.50
CA GLU A 240 15.81 7.27 16.52
C GLU A 240 16.21 6.89 15.09
N PHE A 241 15.34 7.18 14.12
CA PHE A 241 15.71 7.11 12.71
C PHE A 241 16.53 8.34 12.34
N ASP A 242 17.45 8.18 11.38
CA ASP A 242 18.14 9.32 10.79
C ASP A 242 17.13 10.18 10.02
N GLY A 243 16.94 11.44 10.44
CA GLY A 243 16.04 12.41 9.80
C GLY A 243 15.25 13.26 10.78
N GLU A 244 14.46 14.20 10.26
CA GLU A 244 13.63 15.12 11.06
C GLU A 244 12.25 14.56 11.40
N LYS A 245 11.89 13.37 10.89
CA LYS A 245 10.56 12.81 11.06
C LYS A 245 10.40 12.10 12.39
N THR A 246 9.29 12.35 13.05
CA THR A 246 8.89 11.67 14.28
C THR A 246 8.15 10.37 13.96
N VAL A 247 8.40 9.34 14.78
CA VAL A 247 7.77 8.02 14.62
C VAL A 247 7.03 7.64 15.89
N GLN A 248 5.76 7.28 15.74
CA GLN A 248 4.97 6.68 16.80
C GLN A 248 4.96 5.15 16.67
N TRP A 249 5.33 4.47 17.75
CA TRP A 249 5.47 3.02 17.73
C TRP A 249 4.23 2.29 18.25
N TYR A 250 3.90 1.17 17.61
CA TYR A 250 2.83 0.29 18.04
C TYR A 250 3.04 -0.26 19.46
N HIS A 251 4.29 -0.49 19.87
CA HIS A 251 4.57 -1.02 21.20
C HIS A 251 4.43 0.00 22.34
N ASP A 252 4.30 1.29 21.99
CA ASP A 252 3.95 2.36 22.91
C ASP A 252 2.46 2.75 22.80
N ALA A 253 1.75 2.19 21.81
CA ALA A 253 0.33 2.47 21.60
C ALA A 253 -0.52 1.85 22.71
N ASP A 254 -1.46 2.64 23.22
CA ASP A 254 -2.42 2.23 24.23
C ASP A 254 -3.86 2.41 23.72
N ARG A 255 -4.83 2.14 24.57
CA ARG A 255 -6.27 2.27 24.23
C ARG A 255 -6.67 3.68 23.80
N THR A 256 -5.89 4.72 24.10
CA THR A 256 -6.18 6.10 23.70
C THR A 256 -5.57 6.48 22.35
N THR A 257 -4.69 5.65 21.81
CA THR A 257 -3.95 5.92 20.58
C THR A 257 -4.86 5.86 19.35
N THR A 258 -5.07 6.99 18.67
CA THR A 258 -6.03 7.09 17.57
C THR A 258 -5.49 6.67 16.20
N ALA A 259 -4.17 6.64 16.01
CA ALA A 259 -3.55 6.17 14.76
C ALA A 259 -2.36 5.28 15.09
N PHE A 260 -2.29 4.11 14.45
CA PHE A 260 -1.24 3.13 14.72
C PHE A 260 -1.11 2.13 13.57
N VAL A 261 0.03 1.44 13.49
CA VAL A 261 0.27 0.30 12.59
C VAL A 261 0.26 -0.96 13.41
N ARG A 262 -0.70 -1.86 13.15
CA ARG A 262 -0.81 -3.14 13.85
C ARG A 262 -0.21 -4.27 13.01
N PRO A 263 0.78 -5.03 13.51
CA PRO A 263 1.20 -6.26 12.88
C PRO A 263 0.22 -7.41 13.20
N SER A 264 0.03 -8.35 12.28
CA SER A 264 -0.73 -9.58 12.52
C SER A 264 0.02 -10.56 13.41
N ALA A 265 1.35 -10.44 13.47
CA ALA A 265 2.26 -11.15 14.36
C ALA A 265 3.54 -10.34 14.53
N GLU A 266 4.10 -10.34 15.74
CA GLU A 266 5.33 -9.61 16.06
C GLU A 266 6.59 -10.49 15.99
N ARG A 267 6.43 -11.76 15.59
CA ARG A 267 7.50 -12.72 15.30
C ARG A 267 7.14 -13.54 14.07
N LEU A 268 8.11 -13.75 13.18
CA LEU A 268 7.95 -14.52 11.95
C LEU A 268 9.19 -15.39 11.71
N GLU A 269 8.98 -16.70 11.55
CA GLU A 269 10.03 -17.63 11.09
C GLU A 269 10.18 -17.49 9.56
N LEU A 270 11.43 -17.46 9.09
CA LEU A 270 11.77 -17.38 7.67
C LEU A 270 11.81 -18.80 7.06
N ASP A 271 11.25 -19.02 5.88
CA ASP A 271 10.53 -18.08 5.02
C ASP A 271 9.05 -17.95 5.40
N GLY A 272 8.47 -16.75 5.29
CA GLY A 272 7.11 -16.52 5.76
C GLY A 272 6.45 -15.23 5.30
N SER A 273 5.25 -14.95 5.83
CA SER A 273 4.50 -13.72 5.55
C SER A 273 3.86 -13.15 6.81
N VAL A 274 3.85 -11.84 6.91
CA VAL A 274 3.15 -11.08 7.94
C VAL A 274 2.35 -9.93 7.29
N SER A 275 1.21 -9.57 7.87
CA SER A 275 0.43 -8.42 7.46
C SER A 275 0.54 -7.30 8.48
N PHE A 276 0.50 -6.07 7.99
CA PHE A 276 0.47 -4.85 8.78
C PHE A 276 -0.77 -4.07 8.36
N GLU A 277 -1.49 -3.51 9.33
CA GLU A 277 -2.65 -2.69 9.11
C GLU A 277 -2.46 -1.34 9.79
N THR A 278 -2.36 -0.26 9.00
CA THR A 278 -2.54 1.09 9.54
C THR A 278 -4.01 1.29 9.84
N VAL A 279 -4.33 1.73 11.05
CA VAL A 279 -5.67 2.12 11.49
C VAL A 279 -5.67 3.62 11.75
N ASN A 280 -6.65 4.34 11.20
CA ASN A 280 -6.87 5.75 11.48
C ASN A 280 -8.24 5.97 12.13
N HIS A 281 -8.25 6.08 13.45
CA HIS A 281 -9.39 6.51 14.27
C HIS A 281 -9.29 7.98 14.69
N SER A 282 -8.33 8.73 14.13
CA SER A 282 -8.28 10.18 14.31
C SER A 282 -9.37 10.87 13.46
N ARG A 283 -9.57 12.16 13.69
CA ARG A 283 -10.46 13.00 12.86
C ARG A 283 -9.79 13.49 11.58
N GLU A 284 -8.48 13.27 11.43
CA GLU A 284 -7.67 13.81 10.36
C GLU A 284 -7.48 12.80 9.23
N THR A 285 -7.15 13.30 8.03
CA THR A 285 -6.69 12.44 6.94
C THR A 285 -5.18 12.32 7.01
N LEU A 286 -4.67 11.12 7.26
CA LEU A 286 -3.22 10.87 7.28
C LEU A 286 -2.71 10.85 5.83
N ARG A 287 -1.59 11.50 5.53
CA ARG A 287 -1.10 11.68 4.15
C ARG A 287 0.20 10.90 3.92
N CYS A 288 0.49 10.59 2.67
CA CYS A 288 1.78 10.07 2.21
C CYS A 288 2.25 8.77 2.89
N GLY A 289 1.36 7.79 3.03
CA GLY A 289 1.67 6.52 3.69
C GLY A 289 2.47 5.51 2.86
N HIS A 290 3.67 5.92 2.48
CA HIS A 290 4.72 5.04 1.99
C HIS A 290 5.11 4.03 3.06
N TRP A 291 5.50 2.83 2.64
CA TRP A 291 5.90 1.75 3.55
C TRP A 291 7.39 1.50 3.42
N ASN A 292 8.10 1.55 4.54
CA ASN A 292 9.53 1.28 4.62
C ASN A 292 9.81 0.11 5.56
N LEU A 293 10.83 -0.66 5.23
CA LEU A 293 11.39 -1.73 6.03
C LEU A 293 12.80 -1.33 6.46
N TYR A 294 13.06 -1.35 7.76
CA TYR A 294 14.38 -1.11 8.35
C TYR A 294 14.82 -2.32 9.15
N LYS A 295 16.13 -2.52 9.27
CA LYS A 295 16.75 -3.50 10.18
C LYS A 295 17.51 -2.78 11.30
N LEU A 296 17.36 -3.24 12.53
CA LEU A 296 18.16 -2.78 13.66
C LEU A 296 19.46 -3.59 13.74
N VAL A 297 20.61 -2.93 13.67
CA VAL A 297 21.93 -3.57 13.81
C VAL A 297 22.83 -2.70 14.68
N ASP A 298 23.32 -3.26 15.79
CA ASP A 298 24.17 -2.59 16.78
C ASP A 298 23.65 -1.21 17.23
N GLY A 299 22.33 -1.10 17.47
CA GLY A 299 21.71 0.13 17.93
C GLY A 299 21.50 1.19 16.85
N GLN A 300 21.59 0.84 15.57
CA GLN A 300 21.32 1.74 14.44
C GLN A 300 20.32 1.12 13.46
N TRP A 301 19.43 1.95 12.91
CA TRP A 301 18.49 1.56 11.85
C TRP A 301 19.12 1.65 10.46
N PHE A 302 18.92 0.59 9.67
CA PHE A 302 19.33 0.54 8.27
C PHE A 302 18.11 0.36 7.39
N HIS A 303 17.88 1.30 6.47
CA HIS A 303 16.81 1.19 5.48
C HIS A 303 17.10 0.03 4.51
N VAL A 304 16.19 -0.95 4.46
CA VAL A 304 16.33 -2.16 3.64
C VAL A 304 15.56 -2.03 2.34
N ALA A 305 14.31 -1.54 2.41
CA ALA A 305 13.42 -1.44 1.26
C ALA A 305 12.20 -0.53 1.51
N PRO A 306 11.53 -0.05 0.46
CA PRO A 306 11.99 0.01 -0.93
C PRO A 306 12.89 1.23 -1.15
N ARG A 307 13.95 1.12 -1.96
CA ARG A 307 14.88 2.24 -2.23
C ARG A 307 14.24 3.43 -2.94
N VAL A 308 13.15 3.20 -3.67
CA VAL A 308 12.42 4.22 -4.41
C VAL A 308 10.95 4.10 -4.07
N HIS A 309 10.36 5.24 -3.72
CA HIS A 309 8.92 5.42 -3.68
C HIS A 309 8.48 6.09 -4.98
N THR A 310 7.47 5.54 -5.64
CA THR A 310 6.74 6.33 -6.64
C THR A 310 6.06 7.49 -5.91
N ALA A 311 5.92 8.67 -6.51
CA ALA A 311 5.34 9.88 -5.91
C ALA A 311 3.82 9.79 -5.56
N ASP A 312 3.32 8.58 -5.30
CA ASP A 312 1.94 8.26 -4.96
C ASP A 312 1.66 8.55 -3.48
N CYS A 313 1.42 9.82 -3.16
CA CYS A 313 1.00 10.25 -1.82
C CYS A 313 -0.54 10.13 -1.68
N ARG A 314 -1.02 8.97 -1.23
CA ARG A 314 -2.45 8.75 -0.94
C ARG A 314 -2.80 9.13 0.48
N GLY A 315 -4.04 9.60 0.68
CA GLY A 315 -4.61 9.87 1.98
C GLY A 315 -5.28 8.64 2.60
N LEU A 316 -5.21 8.53 3.92
CA LEU A 316 -5.95 7.59 4.74
C LEU A 316 -6.94 8.38 5.60
N PHE A 317 -8.20 8.42 5.17
CA PHE A 317 -9.28 9.17 5.83
C PHE A 317 -9.58 8.66 7.25
N ALA A 318 -10.34 9.44 8.02
CA ALA A 318 -10.87 9.00 9.31
C ALA A 318 -11.69 7.70 9.16
N GLY A 319 -11.52 6.78 10.11
CA GLY A 319 -12.11 5.43 10.09
C GLY A 319 -11.53 4.51 9.01
N ALA A 320 -10.49 4.93 8.28
CA ALA A 320 -9.89 4.11 7.25
C ALA A 320 -8.79 3.20 7.78
N THR A 321 -8.69 2.03 7.17
CA THR A 321 -7.52 1.16 7.33
C THR A 321 -6.76 0.97 6.02
N LYS A 322 -5.47 0.70 6.12
CA LYS A 322 -4.62 0.31 4.99
C LYS A 322 -3.80 -0.91 5.37
N ARG A 323 -3.98 -1.98 4.62
CA ARG A 323 -3.17 -3.20 4.74
C ARG A 323 -1.94 -3.15 3.84
N TRP A 324 -0.84 -3.66 4.36
CA TRP A 324 0.40 -3.93 3.66
C TRP A 324 0.97 -5.27 4.14
N SER A 325 1.51 -6.10 3.25
CA SER A 325 2.11 -7.38 3.66
C SER A 325 3.60 -7.45 3.34
N LEU A 326 4.36 -8.08 4.22
CA LEU A 326 5.74 -8.48 3.97
C LEU A 326 5.77 -9.99 3.74
N ARG A 327 6.19 -10.41 2.55
CA ARG A 327 6.62 -11.78 2.27
C ARG A 327 8.14 -11.81 2.37
N ALA A 328 8.64 -12.38 3.45
CA ALA A 328 10.04 -12.37 3.83
C ALA A 328 10.69 -13.73 3.52
N PHE A 329 11.82 -13.69 2.83
CA PHE A 329 12.62 -14.86 2.52
C PHE A 329 14.06 -14.64 2.96
N ASN A 330 14.70 -15.69 3.48
CA ASN A 330 16.14 -15.69 3.74
C ASN A 330 16.95 -15.83 2.46
N GLY A 331 16.49 -16.68 1.53
CA GLY A 331 17.07 -16.83 0.21
C GLY A 331 16.52 -15.83 -0.80
N GLU A 332 16.66 -16.17 -2.09
CA GLU A 332 16.02 -15.43 -3.17
C GLU A 332 14.50 -15.39 -2.99
N ALA A 333 13.91 -14.23 -3.25
CA ALA A 333 12.47 -14.06 -3.06
C ALA A 333 11.69 -14.82 -4.13
N VAL A 334 10.69 -15.62 -3.72
CA VAL A 334 9.80 -16.29 -4.69
C VAL A 334 8.82 -15.27 -5.28
N PRO A 335 8.87 -14.99 -6.60
CA PRO A 335 8.00 -14.01 -7.23
C PRO A 335 6.52 -14.35 -7.04
N CYS A 336 5.68 -13.34 -6.79
CA CYS A 336 4.24 -13.49 -6.97
C CYS A 336 3.95 -13.58 -8.47
N GLY A 337 3.17 -14.58 -8.90
CA GLY A 337 2.77 -14.80 -10.31
C GLY A 337 1.96 -13.67 -10.97
N ASP A 338 1.83 -12.50 -10.34
CA ASP A 338 1.33 -11.25 -10.92
C ASP A 338 1.77 -10.08 -10.02
N SER A 339 2.94 -9.49 -10.31
CA SER A 339 3.59 -8.47 -9.47
C SER A 339 2.81 -7.15 -9.33
N ARG A 340 1.73 -6.97 -10.10
CA ARG A 340 0.91 -5.74 -10.11
C ARG A 340 -0.22 -5.72 -9.07
N ARG A 341 -0.51 -6.85 -8.39
CA ARG A 341 -1.66 -6.96 -7.47
C ARG A 341 -1.31 -7.19 -5.99
N SER A 342 -0.04 -7.34 -5.65
CA SER A 342 0.35 -7.56 -4.25
C SER A 342 0.42 -6.21 -3.51
N GLY A 343 -0.54 -5.95 -2.63
CA GLY A 343 -0.55 -4.78 -1.75
C GLY A 343 0.52 -4.85 -0.66
N GLY A 344 1.78 -5.09 -1.02
CA GLY A 344 2.85 -5.42 -0.09
C GLY A 344 4.26 -5.40 -0.71
N LEU A 345 5.23 -5.88 0.05
CA LEU A 345 6.61 -6.10 -0.34
C LEU A 345 6.94 -7.60 -0.29
N THR A 346 7.47 -8.13 -1.39
CA THR A 346 8.16 -9.43 -1.39
C THR A 346 9.65 -9.13 -1.37
N ARG A 347 10.35 -9.66 -0.37
CA ARG A 347 11.77 -9.38 -0.15
C ARG A 347 12.51 -10.66 0.23
N GLY A 348 13.54 -10.96 -0.54
CA GLY A 348 14.52 -11.99 -0.22
C GLY A 348 15.74 -11.42 0.48
N TYR A 349 16.61 -12.32 0.89
CA TYR A 349 17.85 -12.00 1.60
C TYR A 349 17.62 -11.18 2.86
N LEU A 350 16.63 -11.59 3.66
CA LEU A 350 16.40 -11.10 5.02
C LEU A 350 17.00 -12.09 6.02
N GLY A 351 17.81 -11.58 6.94
CA GLY A 351 18.37 -12.38 8.02
C GLY A 351 17.46 -12.40 9.23
N ASP A 352 17.91 -13.11 10.26
CA ASP A 352 17.37 -12.98 11.60
C ASP A 352 17.59 -11.57 12.19
N GLY A 353 16.78 -11.26 13.19
CA GLY A 353 16.89 -10.04 13.99
C GLY A 353 15.64 -9.17 13.95
N GLU A 354 15.79 -7.93 14.38
CA GLU A 354 14.68 -7.01 14.57
C GLU A 354 14.54 -6.05 13.41
N TYR A 355 13.31 -5.93 12.94
CA TYR A 355 12.95 -5.06 11.83
C TYR A 355 11.84 -4.12 12.25
N ALA A 356 11.87 -2.92 11.68
CA ALA A 356 10.78 -1.95 11.78
C ALA A 356 10.08 -1.85 10.43
N VAL A 357 8.76 -1.93 10.46
CA VAL A 357 7.89 -1.57 9.34
C VAL A 357 7.28 -0.22 9.64
N VAL A 358 7.68 0.79 8.88
CA VAL A 358 7.30 2.19 9.06
C VAL A 358 6.32 2.58 7.96
N ALA A 359 5.13 3.03 8.35
CA ALA A 359 4.15 3.62 7.45
C ALA A 359 4.19 5.14 7.61
N GLY A 360 4.25 5.87 6.50
CA GLY A 360 4.15 7.34 6.50
C GLY A 360 2.79 7.90 6.97
N TYR A 361 1.91 7.06 7.50
CA TYR A 361 0.65 7.46 8.13
C TYR A 361 0.86 7.59 9.64
N GLY A 362 1.12 8.79 10.15
CA GLY A 362 1.23 9.07 11.59
C GLY A 362 0.19 10.07 12.10
N HIS A 363 -0.16 9.97 13.39
CA HIS A 363 -0.84 11.02 14.16
C HIS A 363 -0.72 10.74 15.68
N PRO A 364 -0.18 11.67 16.49
CA PRO A 364 0.25 13.03 16.13
C PRO A 364 1.66 13.11 15.52
N ALA A 365 2.40 12.00 15.47
CA ALA A 365 3.70 11.93 14.82
C ALA A 365 3.58 11.96 13.28
N ASP A 366 4.70 12.12 12.58
CA ASP A 366 4.73 12.11 11.11
C ASP A 366 4.46 10.70 10.55
N GLU A 367 4.94 9.66 11.24
CA GLU A 367 4.87 8.27 10.79
C GLU A 367 4.43 7.34 11.94
N SER A 368 3.86 6.18 11.58
CA SER A 368 3.56 5.10 12.52
C SER A 368 4.40 3.88 12.19
N ALA A 369 4.91 3.17 13.20
CA ALA A 369 5.75 2.00 12.98
C ALA A 369 5.38 0.82 13.89
N ALA A 370 5.69 -0.38 13.41
CA ALA A 370 5.61 -1.61 14.20
C ALA A 370 6.93 -2.39 14.09
N LEU A 371 7.29 -3.08 15.17
CA LEU A 371 8.42 -4.00 15.19
C LEU A 371 7.99 -5.40 14.79
N ILE A 372 8.93 -6.13 14.20
CA ILE A 372 8.84 -7.57 13.97
C ILE A 372 10.20 -8.23 14.17
N GLU A 373 10.21 -9.34 14.89
CA GLU A 373 11.37 -10.25 14.97
C GLU A 373 11.30 -11.26 13.81
N LEU A 374 12.31 -11.25 12.95
CA LEU A 374 12.52 -12.30 11.95
C LEU A 374 13.48 -13.35 12.53
N VAL A 375 13.14 -14.62 12.31
CA VAL A 375 13.89 -15.74 12.87
C VAL A 375 14.29 -16.66 11.74
N GLY A 376 15.59 -16.93 11.64
CA GLY A 376 16.16 -17.73 10.57
C GLY A 376 17.68 -17.69 10.65
N GLU A 377 18.33 -17.94 9.52
CA GLU A 377 19.78 -17.79 9.42
C GLU A 377 20.16 -16.34 9.10
N PRO A 378 21.34 -15.86 9.51
CA PRO A 378 21.85 -14.58 9.05
C PRO A 378 22.08 -14.62 7.53
N VAL A 379 21.99 -13.46 6.87
CA VAL A 379 22.24 -13.37 5.42
C VAL A 379 23.68 -13.76 5.10
N SER A 380 23.83 -14.78 4.26
CA SER A 380 25.11 -15.18 3.70
C SER A 380 25.46 -14.36 2.45
N LEU A 381 26.76 -14.09 2.28
CA LEU A 381 27.29 -13.54 1.04
C LEU A 381 27.98 -14.67 0.29
N ALA A 382 27.63 -14.85 -0.97
CA ALA A 382 28.30 -15.72 -1.90
C ALA A 382 28.43 -14.99 -3.23
N VAL A 383 29.54 -15.22 -3.93
CA VAL A 383 29.69 -14.79 -5.32
C VAL A 383 28.56 -15.42 -6.14
N SER A 384 27.98 -14.66 -7.06
CA SER A 384 26.91 -15.14 -7.95
C SER A 384 27.40 -16.34 -8.76
N ASP A 385 26.55 -17.37 -8.91
CA ASP A 385 26.90 -18.60 -9.65
C ASP A 385 27.28 -18.37 -11.12
N SER A 386 26.83 -17.25 -11.72
CA SER A 386 27.18 -16.85 -13.09
C SER A 386 28.50 -16.08 -13.22
N ALA A 387 29.14 -15.70 -12.10
CA ALA A 387 30.40 -14.96 -12.14
C ALA A 387 31.61 -15.89 -12.16
N THR A 388 32.64 -15.49 -12.91
CA THR A 388 33.94 -16.18 -12.96
C THR A 388 34.92 -15.50 -12.02
N ILE A 389 35.73 -16.29 -11.30
CA ILE A 389 36.72 -15.81 -10.34
C ILE A 389 38.12 -16.23 -10.80
N GLU A 390 39.01 -15.26 -10.91
CA GLU A 390 40.43 -15.44 -11.21
C GLU A 390 41.25 -14.86 -10.05
N ARG A 391 42.29 -15.57 -9.62
CA ARG A 391 43.15 -15.14 -8.50
C ARG A 391 44.61 -15.04 -8.94
N GLU A 392 45.19 -13.87 -8.73
CA GLU A 392 46.59 -13.55 -8.99
C GLU A 392 47.21 -13.00 -7.71
N GLY A 393 47.80 -13.88 -6.89
CA GLY A 393 48.38 -13.49 -5.60
C GLY A 393 47.33 -13.03 -4.59
N ASP A 394 47.45 -11.77 -4.17
CA ASP A 394 46.56 -11.02 -3.27
C ASP A 394 45.45 -10.27 -4.01
N ILE A 395 45.41 -10.37 -5.35
CA ILE A 395 44.38 -9.77 -6.20
C ILE A 395 43.41 -10.85 -6.68
N VAL A 396 42.12 -10.58 -6.53
CA VAL A 396 41.04 -11.42 -7.10
C VAL A 396 40.26 -10.61 -8.13
N THR A 397 40.10 -11.15 -9.34
CA THR A 397 39.23 -10.58 -10.36
C THR A 397 37.93 -11.39 -10.43
N VAL A 398 36.80 -10.72 -10.26
CA VAL A 398 35.46 -11.29 -10.44
C VAL A 398 34.85 -10.70 -11.71
N THR A 399 34.49 -11.55 -12.66
CA THR A 399 33.87 -11.13 -13.93
C THR A 399 32.42 -11.61 -13.95
N THR A 400 31.47 -10.68 -14.07
CA THR A 400 30.04 -10.99 -14.15
C THR A 400 29.63 -11.28 -15.59
N GLU A 401 28.48 -11.90 -15.79
CA GLU A 401 28.00 -12.28 -17.14
C GLU A 401 27.69 -11.08 -18.03
N SER A 402 27.37 -9.92 -17.45
CA SER A 402 27.13 -8.68 -18.20
C SER A 402 28.41 -8.05 -18.77
N TYR A 403 29.60 -8.49 -18.36
CA TYR A 403 30.85 -7.90 -18.84
C TYR A 403 31.23 -8.46 -20.21
N GLY A 404 31.34 -7.58 -21.21
CA GLY A 404 31.70 -7.95 -22.57
C GLY A 404 30.57 -8.61 -23.36
N ASP A 405 29.32 -8.49 -22.89
CA ASP A 405 28.14 -9.00 -23.58
C ASP A 405 27.72 -8.15 -24.80
N GLY A 406 28.22 -6.92 -24.87
CA GLY A 406 27.92 -5.95 -25.94
C GLY A 406 26.53 -5.30 -25.82
N GLU A 407 25.84 -5.50 -24.70
CA GLU A 407 24.53 -4.90 -24.41
C GLU A 407 24.69 -3.54 -23.69
N ARG A 408 23.56 -2.90 -23.35
CA ARG A 408 23.56 -1.69 -22.52
C ARG A 408 23.08 -2.02 -21.12
N PRO A 409 23.72 -1.47 -20.06
CA PRO A 409 24.78 -0.46 -20.06
C PRO A 409 26.14 -1.00 -20.51
N SER A 410 27.08 -0.12 -20.82
CA SER A 410 28.44 -0.51 -21.21
C SER A 410 29.20 -1.17 -20.05
N ASP A 411 30.28 -1.87 -20.40
CA ASP A 411 31.22 -2.41 -19.44
C ASP A 411 31.79 -1.34 -18.50
N ALA A 412 31.97 -1.73 -17.25
CA ALA A 412 32.61 -0.98 -16.19
C ALA A 412 33.50 -1.90 -15.36
N THR A 413 34.61 -1.36 -14.87
CA THR A 413 35.47 -2.03 -13.90
C THR A 413 35.53 -1.20 -12.64
N PHE A 414 35.47 -1.85 -11.48
CA PHE A 414 35.69 -1.21 -10.20
C PHE A 414 36.53 -2.08 -9.29
N THR A 415 37.16 -1.46 -8.30
CA THR A 415 38.02 -2.13 -7.33
C THR A 415 37.46 -1.96 -5.94
N LEU A 416 37.57 -3.01 -5.11
CA LEU A 416 37.31 -2.97 -3.68
C LEU A 416 38.63 -3.23 -2.96
N THR A 417 39.00 -2.34 -2.04
CA THR A 417 40.19 -2.47 -1.18
C THR A 417 39.81 -2.24 0.28
N ARG A 418 40.61 -2.80 1.20
CA ARG A 418 40.51 -2.42 2.62
C ARG A 418 41.06 -1.02 2.83
N THR A 419 40.45 -0.29 3.75
CA THR A 419 40.91 1.03 4.18
C THR A 419 40.72 1.18 5.69
N GLU A 420 41.28 2.24 6.26
CA GLU A 420 41.18 2.54 7.70
C GLU A 420 39.89 3.31 8.05
N THR A 421 39.36 4.07 7.10
CA THR A 421 38.24 5.01 7.31
C THR A 421 37.02 4.65 6.47
N ALA A 422 35.82 4.92 7.00
CA ALA A 422 34.57 4.73 6.26
C ALA A 422 33.65 5.94 6.49
N ASP A 423 32.90 6.31 5.46
CA ASP A 423 31.97 7.46 5.50
C ASP A 423 30.56 7.03 5.98
N GLY A 424 30.26 5.74 5.90
CA GLY A 424 28.99 5.17 6.37
C GLY A 424 29.09 3.66 6.62
N ARG A 425 27.97 3.04 6.98
CA ARG A 425 27.86 1.60 7.20
C ARG A 425 26.80 1.01 6.29
N ILE A 426 27.05 -0.21 5.80
CA ILE A 426 26.07 -0.99 5.04
C ILE A 426 25.91 -2.38 5.67
N ILE A 427 24.73 -2.99 5.46
CA ILE A 427 24.40 -4.33 5.97
C ILE A 427 24.14 -5.33 4.84
N ALA A 428 24.16 -6.63 5.17
CA ALA A 428 24.06 -7.70 4.18
C ALA A 428 22.74 -7.65 3.39
N GLU A 429 21.63 -7.30 4.04
CA GLU A 429 20.30 -7.14 3.43
C GLU A 429 20.25 -6.02 2.37
N GLN A 430 21.08 -4.97 2.55
CA GLN A 430 21.20 -3.86 1.59
C GLN A 430 22.07 -4.26 0.40
N VAL A 431 23.15 -5.00 0.66
CA VAL A 431 24.07 -5.54 -0.34
C VAL A 431 23.35 -6.56 -1.24
N MET A 432 22.57 -7.46 -0.65
CA MET A 432 21.89 -8.53 -1.38
C MET A 432 20.61 -8.08 -2.11
N GLY A 433 19.92 -7.05 -1.62
CA GLY A 433 18.58 -6.73 -2.08
C GLY A 433 18.46 -5.58 -3.10
N ALA A 434 19.50 -5.31 -3.91
CA ALA A 434 19.54 -4.20 -4.86
C ALA A 434 18.60 -4.32 -6.10
N ARG A 435 17.68 -5.29 -6.14
CA ARG A 435 16.88 -5.58 -7.34
C ARG A 435 15.42 -5.11 -7.21
N ARG A 436 15.07 -3.99 -7.84
CA ARG A 436 13.66 -3.76 -8.25
C ARG A 436 13.46 -3.01 -9.57
N PHE A 437 14.43 -2.22 -10.04
CA PHE A 437 14.30 -1.50 -11.33
C PHE A 437 15.60 -1.46 -12.15
N GLY A 438 16.24 -2.60 -12.30
CA GLY A 438 17.40 -2.79 -13.17
C GLY A 438 18.09 -4.09 -12.81
N GLY A 439 18.13 -5.03 -13.75
CA GLY A 439 19.02 -6.18 -13.69
C GLY A 439 20.45 -5.67 -13.82
N GLY A 440 21.01 -5.21 -12.71
CA GLY A 440 22.41 -4.85 -12.58
C GLY A 440 23.06 -5.89 -11.72
N ASP A 441 24.10 -6.49 -12.25
CA ASP A 441 24.86 -7.53 -11.60
C ASP A 441 25.35 -7.09 -10.22
N ASP A 442 25.44 -8.08 -9.35
CA ASP A 442 25.61 -7.99 -7.91
C ASP A 442 27.04 -7.54 -7.52
N GLY A 443 27.56 -6.51 -8.17
CA GLY A 443 28.97 -6.14 -8.17
C GLY A 443 29.58 -5.98 -6.78
N VAL A 444 28.88 -5.28 -5.88
CA VAL A 444 29.32 -5.09 -4.48
C VAL A 444 29.23 -6.37 -3.67
N ARG A 445 28.17 -7.17 -3.88
CA ARG A 445 28.02 -8.48 -3.23
C ARG A 445 29.17 -9.39 -3.65
N ASN A 446 29.46 -9.46 -4.95
CA ASN A 446 30.53 -10.28 -5.51
C ASN A 446 31.90 -9.83 -5.00
N ALA A 447 32.15 -8.51 -4.97
CA ALA A 447 33.39 -7.97 -4.42
C ALA A 447 33.58 -8.35 -2.94
N LEU A 448 32.55 -8.14 -2.10
CA LEU A 448 32.60 -8.45 -0.68
C LEU A 448 32.69 -9.96 -0.41
N ALA A 449 32.06 -10.79 -1.23
CA ALA A 449 32.13 -12.24 -1.10
C ALA A 449 33.51 -12.80 -1.48
N ALA A 450 34.21 -12.18 -2.44
CA ALA A 450 35.56 -12.57 -2.86
C ALA A 450 36.68 -11.98 -1.96
N MET A 451 36.35 -11.05 -1.06
CA MET A 451 37.30 -10.38 -0.18
C MET A 451 37.66 -11.26 1.04
N GLU A 452 38.46 -12.30 0.81
CA GLU A 452 39.01 -13.18 1.85
C GLU A 452 40.15 -12.50 2.64
N SER A 453 40.55 -13.05 3.79
CA SER A 453 41.53 -12.43 4.70
C SER A 453 42.91 -12.20 4.10
N ASP A 454 43.27 -12.94 3.05
CA ASP A 454 44.54 -12.93 2.33
C ASP A 454 44.45 -12.25 0.94
N VAL A 455 43.31 -11.62 0.64
CA VAL A 455 43.07 -10.84 -0.59
C VAL A 455 43.08 -9.36 -0.21
N ASP A 456 43.95 -8.56 -0.81
CA ASP A 456 44.09 -7.13 -0.52
C ASP A 456 43.24 -6.25 -1.46
N ARG A 457 43.01 -6.74 -2.68
CA ARG A 457 42.26 -6.02 -3.72
C ARG A 457 41.37 -6.98 -4.50
N VAL A 458 40.10 -6.62 -4.63
CA VAL A 458 39.18 -7.30 -5.55
C VAL A 458 38.88 -6.37 -6.72
N VAL A 459 39.12 -6.83 -7.94
CA VAL A 459 38.70 -6.18 -9.18
C VAL A 459 37.39 -6.82 -9.62
N VAL A 460 36.36 -6.03 -9.90
CA VAL A 460 35.13 -6.53 -10.49
C VAL A 460 34.92 -5.93 -11.87
N ARG A 461 34.73 -6.82 -12.83
CA ARG A 461 34.38 -6.53 -14.22
C ARG A 461 32.90 -6.81 -14.42
N SER A 462 32.11 -5.79 -14.71
CA SER A 462 30.64 -5.85 -14.84
C SER A 462 30.12 -4.75 -15.78
N ASP A 463 28.82 -4.47 -15.81
CA ASP A 463 28.25 -3.31 -16.53
C ASP A 463 28.18 -2.05 -15.64
N GLU A 464 27.80 -0.90 -16.20
CA GLU A 464 27.63 0.33 -15.40
C GLU A 464 26.55 0.22 -14.31
N ARG A 465 25.61 -0.73 -14.37
CA ARG A 465 24.59 -0.89 -13.31
C ARG A 465 25.20 -1.50 -12.05
N GLY A 466 26.17 -2.40 -12.19
CA GLY A 466 26.91 -2.98 -11.05
C GLY A 466 27.53 -1.89 -10.17
N PHE A 467 28.07 -0.83 -10.79
CA PHE A 467 28.65 0.32 -10.10
C PHE A 467 27.61 1.37 -9.65
N ASN A 468 26.61 1.67 -10.48
CA ASN A 468 25.60 2.72 -10.18
C ASN A 468 24.75 2.44 -8.95
N SER A 469 24.68 1.19 -8.48
CA SER A 469 23.98 0.80 -7.25
C SER A 469 24.53 1.47 -5.96
N LEU A 470 25.67 2.16 -6.05
CA LEU A 470 26.39 2.81 -4.96
C LEU A 470 26.46 4.35 -5.02
N ARG A 471 25.91 5.01 -6.04
CA ARG A 471 26.23 6.41 -6.32
C ARG A 471 25.45 7.42 -5.47
N GLU A 472 26.14 8.07 -4.54
CA GLU A 472 25.93 9.48 -4.18
C GLU A 472 27.19 10.20 -4.68
N GLU A 473 27.09 10.87 -5.84
CA GLU A 473 28.10 11.75 -6.47
C GLU A 473 29.61 11.44 -6.22
N GLY A 474 30.23 10.62 -7.07
CA GLY A 474 31.70 10.47 -7.11
C GLY A 474 32.21 9.18 -7.80
N ASP A 475 33.52 9.11 -8.03
CA ASP A 475 34.21 7.93 -8.59
C ASP A 475 34.68 6.92 -7.52
N SER A 476 34.51 7.27 -6.23
CA SER A 476 34.84 6.39 -5.10
C SER A 476 33.81 6.52 -3.97
N ARG A 477 33.73 5.48 -3.12
CA ARG A 477 32.89 5.48 -1.91
C ARG A 477 33.52 4.62 -0.82
N ARG A 478 33.53 5.12 0.43
CA ARG A 478 34.01 4.34 1.58
C ARG A 478 32.86 3.91 2.49
N PHE A 479 32.89 2.66 2.93
CA PHE A 479 31.85 2.13 3.81
C PHE A 479 32.40 1.04 4.74
N ARG A 480 31.73 0.88 5.88
CA ARG A 480 31.99 -0.21 6.83
C ARG A 480 31.03 -1.36 6.59
N PHE A 481 31.56 -2.56 6.49
CA PHE A 481 30.80 -3.81 6.39
C PHE A 481 31.40 -4.85 7.35
N ARG A 482 30.57 -5.43 8.23
CA ARG A 482 30.99 -6.40 9.27
C ARG A 482 32.24 -5.95 10.06
N GLY A 483 32.31 -4.67 10.41
CA GLY A 483 33.40 -4.09 11.19
C GLY A 483 34.62 -3.60 10.38
N GLN A 484 34.80 -4.07 9.15
CA GLN A 484 35.90 -3.66 8.28
C GLN A 484 35.50 -2.49 7.38
N ALA A 485 36.37 -1.50 7.24
CA ALA A 485 36.19 -0.40 6.29
C ALA A 485 36.77 -0.77 4.92
N TYR A 486 36.02 -0.44 3.88
CA TYR A 486 36.37 -0.69 2.48
C TYR A 486 36.21 0.60 1.66
N GLU A 487 37.00 0.71 0.61
CA GLU A 487 36.87 1.72 -0.43
C GLU A 487 36.57 1.01 -1.75
N ILE A 488 35.53 1.47 -2.44
CA ILE A 488 35.23 1.05 -3.79
C ILE A 488 35.53 2.19 -4.76
N THR A 489 36.24 1.93 -5.85
CA THR A 489 36.66 2.96 -6.82
C THR A 489 36.42 2.49 -8.25
N ARG A 490 35.88 3.36 -9.11
CA ARG A 490 35.77 3.10 -10.56
C ARG A 490 37.16 3.16 -11.18
N VAL A 491 37.43 2.24 -12.09
CA VAL A 491 38.64 2.26 -12.92
C VAL A 491 38.22 2.59 -14.34
N ASP A 492 38.69 3.73 -14.87
CA ASP A 492 38.42 4.13 -16.24
C ASP A 492 39.42 3.48 -17.20
N GLY A 493 38.96 2.47 -17.94
CA GLY A 493 39.71 1.83 -19.03
C GLY A 493 40.84 0.88 -18.56
N PRO A 494 41.33 -0.01 -19.44
CA PRO A 494 42.31 -1.03 -19.08
C PRO A 494 43.71 -0.41 -18.88
N GLU A 495 44.41 -0.83 -17.81
CA GLU A 495 45.88 -0.74 -17.70
C GLU A 495 46.57 -1.72 -18.66
#